data_AF-A0A815AFF6-F1
#
_entry.id   AF-A0A815AFF6-F1
#
_cell.length_a   1.000
_cell.length_b   1.000
_cell.length_c   1.000
_cell.angle_alpha   90.00
_cell.angle_beta   90.00
_cell.angle_gamma   90.00
#
_symmetry.space_group_name_H-M   'P 1'
#
loop_
_entity.id
_entity.type
_entity.pdbx_description
1 polymer ?
#
loop_
_entity_poly.entity_id
_entity_poly.type
_entity_poly.pdbx_seq_one_letter_code
_entity_poly.pdbx_strand_id
1 'polypeptide(L)'
;MSFAVMSCHGVQVLQSMIHCADLSNPTKPLEICMKWTDRSMEEFWRQGDKERDFELEISPMCDRRLASVEKHQIAFIEFIVHPLWETWADLLYPDVNNILETLEQNRDWYQARLSAPASVSAGTNITNSSSPSSSPTPMTKTVSSSNEEDSLMK
;
A
#
# COMPACT_ATOMS: atom_id res chain seq x y z
N MET A 1 -21.33 40.89 18.70
CA MET A 1 -20.61 39.59 18.72
C MET A 1 -21.19 38.54 17.77
N SER A 2 -22.47 38.59 17.35
CA SER A 2 -23.08 37.54 16.48
C SER A 2 -22.63 37.49 15.01
N PHE A 3 -22.12 38.57 14.42
CA PHE A 3 -21.77 38.57 12.97
C PHE A 3 -20.44 37.85 12.65
N ALA A 4 -19.46 37.88 13.56
CA ALA A 4 -18.17 37.22 13.35
C ALA A 4 -18.29 35.69 13.45
N VAL A 5 -19.15 35.19 14.35
CA VAL A 5 -19.39 33.77 14.54
C VAL A 5 -20.06 33.16 13.31
N MET A 6 -21.04 33.84 12.70
CA MET A 6 -21.72 33.35 11.50
C MET A 6 -20.82 33.30 10.24
N SER A 7 -19.80 34.18 10.15
CA SER A 7 -18.85 34.21 9.03
C SER A 7 -17.82 33.07 9.06
N CYS A 8 -17.51 32.54 10.26
CA CYS A 8 -16.57 31.45 10.47
C CYS A 8 -17.08 30.11 9.90
N HIS A 9 -18.37 29.82 10.06
CA HIS A 9 -18.96 28.53 9.68
C HIS A 9 -18.91 28.29 8.17
N GLY A 10 -19.17 29.32 7.36
CA GLY A 10 -19.11 29.19 5.89
C GLY A 10 -17.70 28.87 5.39
N VAL A 11 -16.68 29.50 5.97
CA VAL A 11 -15.27 29.23 5.62
C VAL A 11 -14.86 27.82 6.05
N GLN A 12 -15.28 27.36 7.23
CA GLN A 12 -15.01 26.00 7.70
C GLN A 12 -15.61 24.94 6.78
N VAL A 13 -16.88 25.12 6.36
CA VAL A 13 -17.53 24.19 5.43
C VAL A 13 -16.81 24.14 4.09
N LEU A 14 -16.36 25.28 3.56
CA LEU A 14 -15.60 25.34 2.31
C LEU A 14 -14.21 24.68 2.43
N GLN A 15 -13.52 24.87 3.56
CA GLN A 15 -12.25 24.20 3.83
C GLN A 15 -12.42 22.68 3.89
N SER A 16 -13.44 22.21 4.61
CA SER A 16 -13.77 20.78 4.67
C SER A 16 -14.17 20.23 3.30
N MET A 17 -14.91 20.98 2.49
CA MET A 17 -15.27 20.58 1.12
C MET A 17 -14.03 20.39 0.23
N ILE A 18 -13.07 21.32 0.29
CA ILE A 18 -11.80 21.20 -0.45
C ILE A 18 -11.01 20.00 0.04
N HIS A 19 -10.98 19.76 1.35
CA HIS A 19 -10.28 18.62 1.92
C HIS A 19 -10.90 17.27 1.52
N CYS A 20 -12.24 17.18 1.53
CA CYS A 20 -12.95 16.01 1.01
C CYS A 20 -12.65 15.79 -0.48
N ALA A 21 -12.56 16.87 -1.28
CA ALA A 21 -12.23 16.76 -2.69
C ALA A 21 -10.81 16.21 -2.91
N ASP A 22 -9.83 16.68 -2.13
CA ASP A 22 -8.44 16.22 -2.16
C ASP A 22 -8.32 14.72 -1.78
N LEU A 23 -9.12 14.28 -0.81
CA LEU A 23 -9.17 12.89 -0.34
C LEU A 23 -10.29 12.07 -1.01
N SER A 24 -10.79 12.49 -2.17
CA SER A 24 -11.92 11.82 -2.84
C SER A 24 -11.53 10.62 -3.70
N ASN A 25 -10.24 10.35 -3.91
CA ASN A 25 -9.79 9.29 -4.81
C ASN A 25 -10.39 7.91 -4.47
N PRO A 26 -10.44 7.47 -3.20
CA PRO A 26 -11.03 6.18 -2.85
C PRO A 26 -12.55 6.13 -2.95
N THR A 27 -13.23 7.26 -3.16
CA THR A 27 -14.68 7.32 -3.34
C THR A 27 -15.12 7.32 -4.80
N LYS A 28 -14.17 7.31 -5.74
CA LYS A 28 -14.44 7.23 -7.18
C LYS A 28 -14.71 5.77 -7.61
N PRO A 29 -15.33 5.56 -8.79
CA PRO A 29 -15.41 4.22 -9.37
C PRO A 29 -14.06 3.51 -9.37
N LEU A 30 -14.06 2.21 -9.09
CA LEU A 30 -12.85 1.41 -8.81
C LEU A 30 -11.72 1.62 -9.83
N GLU A 31 -12.03 1.70 -11.12
CA GLU A 31 -11.02 1.92 -12.16
C GLU A 31 -10.25 3.24 -11.99
N ILE A 32 -10.95 4.30 -11.57
CA ILE A 32 -10.34 5.61 -11.29
C ILE A 32 -9.57 5.56 -9.99
N CYS A 33 -10.14 4.95 -8.94
CA CYS A 33 -9.47 4.74 -7.65
C CYS A 33 -8.12 4.05 -7.85
N MET A 34 -8.09 2.94 -8.60
CA MET A 34 -6.87 2.20 -8.91
C MET A 34 -5.82 3.05 -9.64
N LYS A 35 -6.22 3.84 -10.65
CA LYS A 35 -5.28 4.74 -11.37
C LYS A 35 -4.62 5.74 -10.43
N TRP A 36 -5.35 6.26 -9.45
CA TRP A 36 -4.80 7.17 -8.44
C TRP A 36 -3.90 6.44 -7.46
N THR A 37 -4.31 5.26 -6.98
CA THR A 37 -3.49 4.41 -6.14
C THR A 37 -2.15 4.10 -6.80
N ASP A 38 -2.14 3.69 -8.07
CA ASP A 38 -0.91 3.36 -8.80
C ASP A 38 0.02 4.59 -8.88
N ARG A 39 -0.52 5.77 -9.19
CA ARG A 39 0.25 7.02 -9.27
C ARG A 39 0.83 7.44 -7.91
N SER A 40 0.03 7.35 -6.85
CA SER A 40 0.47 7.68 -5.49
C SER A 40 1.56 6.72 -5.01
N MET A 41 1.41 5.42 -5.27
CA MET A 41 2.43 4.44 -4.91
C MET A 41 3.71 4.62 -5.73
N GLU A 42 3.62 4.92 -7.02
CA GLU A 42 4.79 5.22 -7.85
C GLU A 42 5.58 6.42 -7.31
N GLU A 43 4.88 7.46 -6.86
CA GLU A 43 5.52 8.62 -6.24
C GLU A 43 6.24 8.27 -4.93
N PHE A 44 5.58 7.50 -4.04
CA PHE A 44 6.20 7.03 -2.79
C PHE A 44 7.42 6.15 -3.05
N TRP A 45 7.35 5.26 -4.04
CA TRP A 45 8.48 4.41 -4.39
C TRP A 45 9.65 5.21 -4.97
N ARG A 46 9.36 6.23 -5.78
CA ARG A 46 10.39 7.13 -6.29
C ARG A 46 11.04 7.93 -5.15
N GLN A 47 10.28 8.30 -4.13
CA GLN A 47 10.83 8.92 -2.92
C GLN A 47 11.73 7.95 -2.17
N GLY A 48 11.28 6.71 -1.92
CA GLY A 48 12.07 5.70 -1.21
C GLY A 48 13.35 5.30 -1.96
N ASP A 49 13.32 5.33 -3.30
CA ASP A 49 14.53 5.14 -4.10
C ASP A 49 15.55 6.26 -3.88
N LYS A 50 15.10 7.52 -3.85
CA LYS A 50 15.98 8.65 -3.54
C LYS A 50 16.51 8.59 -2.10
N GLU A 51 15.67 8.26 -1.13
CA GLU A 51 16.08 8.11 0.27
C GLU A 51 17.18 7.05 0.39
N ARG A 52 17.04 5.92 -0.29
CA ARG A 52 18.07 4.88 -0.36
C ARG A 52 19.36 5.36 -1.03
N ASP A 53 19.26 6.11 -2.14
CA ASP A 53 20.42 6.64 -2.85
C ASP A 53 21.21 7.66 -2.01
N PHE A 54 20.52 8.37 -1.12
CA PHE A 54 21.12 9.29 -0.15
C PHE A 54 21.48 8.62 1.19
N GLU A 55 21.39 7.29 1.29
CA GLU A 55 21.66 6.52 2.52
C GLU A 55 20.82 6.98 3.73
N LEU A 56 19.62 7.47 3.47
CA LEU A 56 18.64 7.84 4.49
C LEU A 56 17.80 6.63 4.90
N GLU A 57 17.23 6.69 6.10
CA GLU A 57 16.14 5.78 6.48
C GLU A 57 14.96 5.97 5.52
N ILE A 58 14.53 4.87 4.89
CA ILE A 58 13.41 4.91 3.93
C ILE A 58 12.12 5.18 4.69
N SER A 59 11.37 6.19 4.25
CA SER A 59 10.11 6.58 4.83
C SER A 59 9.11 5.41 4.82
N PRO A 60 8.21 5.30 5.81
CA PRO A 60 7.16 4.31 5.81
C PRO A 60 6.39 4.30 4.48
N MET A 61 6.07 3.10 3.97
CA MET A 61 5.38 2.87 2.69
C MET A 61 6.16 3.25 1.41
N CYS A 62 7.33 3.88 1.53
CA CYS A 62 8.14 4.26 0.37
C CYS A 62 9.05 3.14 -0.14
N ASP A 63 9.20 2.03 0.61
CA ASP A 63 9.92 0.85 0.13
C ASP A 63 9.02 -0.08 -0.71
N ARG A 64 9.23 -0.06 -2.03
CA ARG A 64 8.54 -0.94 -3.00
C ARG A 64 8.75 -2.44 -2.77
N ARG A 65 9.75 -2.84 -1.97
CA ARG A 65 10.05 -4.26 -1.69
C ARG A 65 9.25 -4.81 -0.51
N LEU A 66 8.82 -3.93 0.40
CA LEU A 66 8.17 -4.30 1.65
C LEU A 66 6.71 -3.83 1.72
N ALA A 67 6.34 -2.83 0.92
CA ALA A 67 5.00 -2.26 0.95
C ALA A 67 3.96 -3.20 0.33
N SER A 68 2.90 -3.51 1.08
CA SER A 68 1.65 -4.05 0.52
C SER A 68 0.72 -2.88 0.22
N VAL A 69 0.48 -2.67 -1.07
CA VAL A 69 -0.41 -1.60 -1.57
C VAL A 69 -1.81 -1.76 -0.99
N GLU A 70 -2.33 -2.98 -0.94
CA GLU A 70 -3.68 -3.27 -0.45
C GLU A 70 -3.81 -2.93 1.02
N LYS A 71 -2.86 -3.37 1.87
CA LYS A 71 -2.88 -3.03 3.31
C LYS A 71 -2.80 -1.53 3.51
N HIS A 72 -2.00 -0.83 2.69
CA HIS A 72 -1.92 0.62 2.76
C HIS A 72 -3.25 1.29 2.41
N GLN A 73 -3.88 0.89 1.30
CA GLN A 73 -5.15 1.47 0.86
C GLN A 73 -6.28 1.19 1.87
N ILE A 74 -6.35 -0.02 2.42
CA ILE A 74 -7.34 -0.36 3.47
C ILE A 74 -7.15 0.52 4.69
N ALA A 75 -5.93 0.61 5.22
CA ALA A 75 -5.64 1.45 6.38
C ALA A 75 -5.93 2.93 6.10
N PHE A 76 -5.59 3.42 4.91
CA PHE A 76 -5.90 4.79 4.52
C PHE A 76 -7.41 5.05 4.47
N ILE A 77 -8.17 4.11 3.91
CA ILE A 77 -9.63 4.22 3.87
C ILE A 77 -10.22 4.18 5.29
N GLU A 78 -9.83 3.21 6.11
CA GLU A 78 -10.42 3.00 7.44
C GLU A 78 -10.08 4.13 8.43
N PHE A 79 -8.85 4.63 8.42
CA PHE A 79 -8.39 5.57 9.44
C PHE A 79 -8.49 7.04 9.04
N ILE A 80 -8.52 7.35 7.74
CA ILE A 80 -8.48 8.74 7.26
C ILE A 80 -9.74 9.09 6.46
N VAL A 81 -10.01 8.32 5.40
CA VAL A 81 -11.02 8.71 4.40
C VAL A 81 -12.44 8.42 4.90
N HIS A 82 -12.67 7.27 5.52
CA HIS A 82 -13.99 6.89 6.00
C HIS A 82 -14.51 7.83 7.11
N PRO A 83 -13.75 8.13 8.19
CA PRO A 83 -14.25 9.06 9.21
C PRO A 83 -14.56 10.46 8.65
N LEU A 84 -13.76 10.91 7.66
CA LEU A 84 -13.99 12.19 6.97
C LEU A 84 -15.30 12.17 6.18
N TRP A 85 -15.50 11.16 5.33
CA TRP A 85 -16.69 11.08 4.47
C TRP A 85 -17.95 10.72 5.23
N GLU A 86 -17.86 9.97 6.34
CA GLU A 86 -18.98 9.68 7.24
C GLU A 86 -19.51 10.97 7.86
N THR A 87 -18.62 11.79 8.43
CA THR A 87 -18.97 13.11 8.98
C THR A 87 -19.59 14.01 7.91
N TRP A 88 -19.08 13.95 6.68
CA TRP A 88 -19.60 14.75 5.56
C TRP A 88 -20.97 14.26 5.09
N ALA A 89 -21.23 12.95 5.19
CA ALA A 89 -22.52 12.37 4.86
C ALA A 89 -23.61 12.74 5.84
N ASP A 90 -23.30 12.79 7.13
CA ASP A 90 -24.24 13.30 8.14
C ASP A 90 -24.64 14.75 7.87
N LEU A 91 -23.71 15.59 7.42
CA LEU A 91 -23.96 17.00 7.13
C LEU A 91 -24.83 17.22 5.89
N LEU A 92 -24.66 16.39 4.86
CA LEU A 92 -25.28 16.56 3.54
C LEU A 92 -26.35 15.49 3.24
N TYR A 93 -26.83 14.80 4.26
CA TYR A 93 -27.82 13.73 4.09
C TYR A 93 -29.05 14.25 3.32
N PRO A 94 -29.53 13.52 2.29
CA PRO A 94 -29.11 12.19 1.84
C PRO A 94 -28.14 12.17 0.64
N ASP A 95 -27.66 13.33 0.17
CA ASP A 95 -27.13 13.51 -1.19
C ASP A 95 -25.81 12.80 -1.49
N VAL A 96 -25.10 12.32 -0.46
CA VAL A 96 -23.74 11.76 -0.58
C VAL A 96 -23.63 10.29 -0.13
N ASN A 97 -24.75 9.62 0.18
CA ASN A 97 -24.72 8.22 0.62
C ASN A 97 -24.10 7.27 -0.42
N ASN A 98 -24.30 7.56 -1.71
CA ASN A 98 -23.69 6.79 -2.80
C ASN A 98 -22.15 6.87 -2.80
N ILE A 99 -21.59 7.97 -2.27
CA ILE A 99 -20.13 8.16 -2.16
C ILE A 99 -19.56 7.24 -1.08
N LEU A 100 -20.24 7.15 0.07
CA LEU A 100 -19.88 6.22 1.14
C LEU A 100 -19.99 4.76 0.68
N GLU A 101 -21.08 4.41 -0.01
CA GLU A 101 -21.25 3.06 -0.54
C GLU A 101 -20.11 2.68 -1.50
N THR A 102 -19.71 3.60 -2.39
CA THR A 102 -18.58 3.38 -3.31
C THR A 102 -17.26 3.23 -2.56
N LEU A 103 -17.04 4.02 -1.50
CA LEU A 103 -15.85 3.92 -0.65
C LEU A 103 -15.74 2.56 0.03
N GLU A 104 -16.84 2.06 0.59
CA GLU A 104 -16.91 0.75 1.22
C GLU A 104 -16.67 -0.38 0.22
N GLN A 105 -17.30 -0.31 -0.96
CA GLN A 105 -17.08 -1.28 -2.03
C GLN A 105 -15.60 -1.34 -2.47
N ASN A 106 -14.94 -0.19 -2.60
CA ASN A 106 -13.53 -0.13 -2.94
C ASN A 106 -12.64 -0.70 -1.83
N ARG A 107 -12.95 -0.42 -0.55
CA ARG A 107 -12.26 -1.04 0.60
C ARG A 107 -12.37 -2.57 0.55
N ASP A 108 -13.58 -3.08 0.38
CA ASP A 108 -13.86 -4.51 0.37
C ASP A 108 -13.15 -5.21 -0.80
N TRP A 109 -13.03 -4.53 -1.94
CA TRP A 109 -12.24 -5.01 -3.07
C TRP A 109 -10.76 -5.20 -2.69
N TYR A 110 -10.14 -4.23 -2.01
CA TYR A 110 -8.76 -4.36 -1.52
C TYR A 110 -8.62 -5.48 -0.47
N GLN A 111 -9.60 -5.64 0.43
CA GLN A 111 -9.62 -6.72 1.43
C GLN A 111 -9.71 -8.10 0.77
N ALA A 112 -10.54 -8.24 -0.25
CA ALA A 112 -10.66 -9.46 -1.04
C ALA A 112 -9.35 -9.79 -1.76
N ARG A 113 -8.64 -8.77 -2.30
CA ARG A 113 -7.34 -8.95 -2.95
C ARG A 113 -6.25 -9.43 -1.98
N LEU A 114 -6.29 -9.00 -0.72
CA LEU A 114 -5.39 -9.52 0.33
C LEU A 114 -5.70 -10.95 0.74
N SER A 115 -6.97 -11.33 0.74
CA SER A 115 -7.43 -12.64 1.20
C SER A 115 -7.33 -13.71 0.11
N ALA A 116 -7.21 -13.31 -1.16
CA ALA A 116 -7.04 -14.22 -2.28
C ALA A 116 -5.67 -14.93 -2.19
N PRO A 117 -5.63 -16.27 -2.32
CA PRO A 117 -4.34 -16.97 -2.44
C PRO A 117 -3.65 -16.47 -3.70
N ALA A 118 -2.40 -16.02 -3.57
CA ALA A 118 -1.58 -15.57 -4.70
C ALA A 118 -1.66 -16.62 -5.80
N SER A 119 -2.35 -16.30 -6.90
CA SER A 119 -2.41 -17.20 -8.04
C SER A 119 -1.00 -17.32 -8.58
N VAL A 120 -0.44 -18.52 -8.44
CA VAL A 120 0.83 -18.93 -9.02
C VAL A 120 0.81 -18.53 -10.49
N SER A 121 1.68 -17.58 -10.86
CA SER A 121 1.93 -17.21 -12.25
C SER A 121 2.19 -18.48 -13.05
N ALA A 122 1.35 -18.73 -14.06
CA ALA A 122 1.45 -19.86 -14.95
C ALA A 122 2.78 -19.83 -15.73
N GLY A 123 3.81 -20.48 -15.17
CA GLY A 123 4.96 -20.93 -15.92
C GLY A 123 4.53 -22.04 -16.84
N THR A 124 4.58 -21.80 -18.15
CA THR A 124 4.29 -22.75 -19.21
C THR A 124 5.08 -24.04 -19.01
N ASN A 125 4.40 -25.12 -18.62
CA ASN A 125 4.92 -26.48 -18.76
C ASN A 125 4.95 -26.82 -20.27
N ILE A 126 6.15 -26.92 -20.84
CA ILE A 126 6.39 -27.80 -22.00
C ILE A 126 7.05 -29.06 -21.44
N THR A 127 6.29 -30.15 -21.43
CA THR A 127 6.73 -31.50 -21.09
C THR A 127 7.08 -32.30 -22.34
N ASN A 128 8.02 -33.22 -22.13
CA ASN A 128 8.40 -34.42 -22.93
C ASN A 128 9.43 -34.20 -24.05
N SER A 129 10.49 -35.02 -24.20
CA SER A 129 10.91 -36.27 -23.54
C SER A 129 12.24 -36.76 -24.16
N SER A 130 13.19 -37.31 -23.37
CA SER A 130 13.91 -38.59 -23.65
C SER A 130 15.18 -38.80 -22.78
N SER A 131 15.05 -39.63 -21.75
CA SER A 131 15.91 -40.74 -21.27
C SER A 131 17.42 -40.58 -20.89
N PRO A 132 17.96 -41.48 -20.01
CA PRO A 132 19.12 -41.23 -19.14
C PRO A 132 20.35 -42.14 -19.37
N SER A 133 21.56 -41.64 -19.07
CA SER A 133 22.80 -42.36 -18.67
C SER A 133 23.92 -41.30 -18.56
N SER A 134 24.91 -41.25 -17.67
CA SER A 134 25.62 -42.22 -16.82
C SER A 134 26.50 -41.42 -15.83
N SER A 135 26.58 -41.84 -14.57
CA SER A 135 27.55 -41.38 -13.55
C SER A 135 28.93 -42.05 -13.76
N PRO A 136 29.98 -41.89 -12.90
CA PRO A 136 30.34 -40.83 -11.92
C PRO A 136 31.86 -40.45 -11.97
N THR A 137 32.29 -39.38 -11.28
CA THR A 137 33.51 -39.42 -10.42
C THR A 137 33.64 -38.17 -9.51
N PRO A 138 34.31 -38.30 -8.34
CA PRO A 138 34.24 -37.37 -7.21
C PRO A 138 35.47 -36.44 -7.08
N MET A 139 35.33 -35.33 -6.37
CA MET A 139 36.46 -34.67 -5.72
C MET A 139 36.18 -34.45 -4.23
N THR A 140 37.22 -34.74 -3.46
CA THR A 140 37.26 -34.99 -2.02
C THR A 140 37.60 -33.70 -1.25
N LYS A 141 37.01 -33.58 -0.05
CA LYS A 141 37.39 -32.82 1.16
C LYS A 141 38.46 -31.73 1.06
N THR A 142 38.18 -30.59 1.68
CA THR A 142 39.06 -30.05 2.74
C THR A 142 38.20 -29.42 3.84
N VAL A 143 38.27 -30.04 5.01
CA VAL A 143 37.94 -29.47 6.31
C VAL A 143 39.17 -28.69 6.75
N SER A 144 38.98 -27.44 7.17
CA SER A 144 39.92 -26.76 8.06
C SER A 144 39.13 -25.95 9.08
N SER A 145 38.88 -26.60 10.20
CA SER A 145 38.66 -26.01 11.51
C SER A 145 39.97 -25.37 12.00
N SER A 146 39.90 -24.12 12.47
CA SER A 146 40.85 -23.56 13.42
C SER A 146 40.08 -22.72 14.42
N ASN A 147 40.02 -23.23 15.65
CA ASN A 147 39.69 -22.48 16.87
C ASN A 147 40.90 -21.66 17.28
N GLU A 148 40.66 -20.47 17.85
CA GLU A 148 41.47 -19.71 18.84
C GLU A 148 40.60 -18.47 19.15
N GLU A 149 39.80 -18.44 20.22
CA GLU A 149 40.09 -18.06 21.62
C GLU A 149 40.75 -16.67 21.85
N ASP A 150 40.14 -15.99 22.83
CA ASP A 150 40.55 -14.78 23.57
C ASP A 150 40.61 -13.41 22.87
N SER A 151 39.72 -12.49 23.27
CA SER A 151 40.11 -11.53 24.33
C SER A 151 38.96 -10.62 24.74
N LEU A 152 38.74 -10.63 26.04
CA LEU A 152 37.92 -9.75 26.87
C LEU A 152 38.47 -8.31 26.83
N MET A 153 37.64 -7.27 26.63
CA MET A 153 37.78 -6.00 27.38
C MET A 153 36.61 -5.02 27.16
N LYS A 154 35.90 -4.80 28.27
CA LYS A 154 35.22 -3.58 28.73
C LYS A 154 33.97 -3.10 28.00
#